data_AF-N8VPA3-F1
#
_entry.id   AF-N8VPA3-F1
#
_cell.length_a   1.000
_cell.length_b   1.000
_cell.length_c   1.000
_cell.angle_alpha   90.00
_cell.angle_beta   90.00
_cell.angle_gamma   90.00
#
_symmetry.space_group_name_H-M   'P 1'
#
loop_
_entity.id
_entity.type
_entity.pdbx_description
1 polymer ?
#
loop_
_entity_poly.entity_id
_entity_poly.type
_entity_poly.pdbx_seq_one_letter_code
_entity_poly.pdbx_strand_id
1 'polypeptide(L)'
;MNRLFVYGTLCPNRENAHILAGIGGDWEKASIHGTIHILDWGPDKGLPAIILNEKDALVEGYLFSTEKLAENWQMLDDFEGVQYTRVQVKTILDTGEIVQAWTYVMNEQIWVPHSR
;
A
#
# COMPACT_ATOMS: atom_id res chain seq x y z
N MET A 1 -9.64 -13.86 6.09
CA MET A 1 -10.01 -12.63 5.36
C MET A 1 -8.89 -11.63 5.49
N ASN A 2 -8.20 -11.35 4.38
CA ASN A 2 -7.01 -10.51 4.37
C ASN A 2 -7.38 -9.17 3.73
N ARG A 3 -6.82 -8.09 4.26
CA ARG A 3 -7.07 -6.74 3.77
C ARG A 3 -5.76 -6.09 3.37
N LEU A 4 -5.71 -5.53 2.18
CA LEU A 4 -4.56 -4.83 1.62
C LEU A 4 -4.99 -3.41 1.26
N PHE A 5 -4.41 -2.43 1.95
CA PHE A 5 -4.54 -1.04 1.60
C PHE A 5 -3.59 -0.70 0.45
N VAL A 6 -4.12 -0.11 -0.61
CA VAL A 6 -3.38 0.32 -1.79
C VAL A 6 -3.64 1.80 -2.06
N TYR A 7 -2.59 2.52 -2.42
CA TYR A 7 -2.59 3.97 -2.61
C TYR A 7 -1.88 4.41 -3.91
N GLY A 8 -1.55 3.44 -4.78
CA GLY A 8 -0.67 3.67 -5.92
C GLY A 8 -1.05 2.86 -7.16
N THR A 9 -0.06 2.20 -7.77
CA THR A 9 -0.17 1.46 -9.04
C THR A 9 -1.05 0.21 -8.94
N LEU A 10 -1.33 -0.26 -7.74
CA LEU A 10 -2.25 -1.37 -7.46
C LEU A 10 -3.72 -0.93 -7.40
N CYS A 11 -4.04 0.36 -7.54
CA CYS A 11 -5.41 0.84 -7.59
C CYS A 11 -6.17 0.32 -8.83
N PRO A 12 -7.51 0.18 -8.74
CA PRO A 12 -8.33 -0.24 -9.88
C PRO A 12 -8.16 0.74 -11.06
N ASN A 13 -8.10 0.21 -12.29
CA ASN A 13 -7.79 0.92 -13.56
C ASN A 13 -6.32 1.30 -13.80
N ARG A 14 -5.37 0.72 -13.05
CA ARG A 14 -3.94 0.82 -13.35
C ARG A 14 -3.41 -0.45 -13.99
N GLU A 15 -2.17 -0.39 -14.50
CA GLU A 15 -1.49 -1.49 -15.18
C GLU A 15 -1.54 -2.79 -14.37
N ASN A 16 -1.39 -2.72 -13.04
CA ASN A 16 -1.37 -3.87 -12.13
C ASN A 16 -2.74 -4.25 -11.55
N ALA A 17 -3.82 -3.57 -11.96
CA ALA A 17 -5.17 -3.89 -11.49
C ALA A 17 -5.59 -5.33 -11.86
N HIS A 18 -4.99 -5.92 -12.91
CA HIS A 18 -5.22 -7.31 -13.31
C HIS A 18 -4.80 -8.32 -12.24
N ILE A 19 -3.79 -8.00 -11.42
CA ILE A 19 -3.32 -8.85 -10.31
C ILE A 19 -4.45 -9.01 -9.29
N LEU A 20 -5.02 -7.89 -8.82
CA LEU A 20 -6.08 -7.90 -7.81
C LEU A 20 -7.46 -8.28 -8.39
N ALA A 21 -7.73 -7.91 -9.65
CA ALA A 21 -8.95 -8.30 -10.36
C ALA A 21 -9.05 -9.82 -10.53
N GLY A 22 -7.92 -10.52 -10.75
CA GLY A 22 -7.89 -11.98 -10.82
C GLY A 22 -8.15 -12.69 -9.48
N ILE A 23 -7.85 -12.03 -8.36
CA ILE A 23 -8.08 -12.57 -7.02
C ILE A 23 -9.59 -12.59 -6.71
N GLY A 24 -10.31 -11.52 -7.08
CA GLY A 24 -11.73 -11.34 -6.79
C GLY A 24 -11.96 -10.99 -5.32
N GLY A 25 -12.26 -9.72 -5.07
CA GLY A 25 -12.43 -9.16 -3.73
C GLY A 25 -13.22 -7.86 -3.75
N ASP A 26 -13.47 -7.34 -2.55
CA ASP A 26 -14.18 -6.09 -2.34
C ASP A 26 -13.21 -4.92 -2.21
N TRP A 27 -13.66 -3.76 -2.70
CA TRP A 27 -12.91 -2.52 -2.66
C TRP A 27 -13.68 -1.49 -1.85
N GLU A 28 -13.07 -1.02 -0.78
CA GLU A 28 -13.66 -0.02 0.10
C GLU A 28 -12.77 1.22 0.16
N LYS A 29 -13.38 2.41 0.22
CA LYS A 29 -12.61 3.64 0.43
C LYS A 29 -12.15 3.68 1.88
N ALA A 30 -10.86 3.98 2.06
CA ALA A 30 -10.29 4.05 3.39
C ALA A 30 -9.09 5.01 3.41
N SER A 31 -8.65 5.35 4.61
CA SER A 31 -7.56 6.27 4.84
C SER A 31 -6.64 5.78 5.94
N ILE A 32 -5.33 6.02 5.83
CA ILE A 32 -4.35 5.63 6.85
C ILE A 32 -3.49 6.83 7.24
N HIS A 33 -2.94 6.81 8.45
CA HIS A 33 -2.01 7.85 8.88
C HIS A 33 -0.63 7.65 8.23
N GLY A 34 -0.21 8.62 7.44
CA GLY A 34 1.09 8.62 6.79
C GLY A 34 1.25 9.76 5.80
N THR A 35 2.35 9.74 5.07
CA THR A 35 2.63 10.72 4.03
C THR A 35 3.06 9.99 2.77
N ILE A 36 2.42 10.32 1.65
CA ILE A 36 2.86 9.84 0.33
C ILE A 36 3.99 10.74 -0.16
N HIS A 37 5.13 10.13 -0.43
CA HIS A 37 6.26 10.73 -1.14
C HIS A 37 6.36 10.13 -2.54
N ILE A 38 6.56 10.96 -3.55
CA ILE A 38 6.88 10.45 -4.89
C ILE A 38 8.38 10.21 -4.95
N LEU A 39 8.76 8.99 -5.34
CA LEU A 39 10.17 8.65 -5.51
C LEU A 39 10.74 9.37 -6.72
N ASP A 40 11.84 10.10 -6.55
CA ASP A 40 12.57 10.71 -7.67
C ASP A 40 13.76 9.84 -8.13
N TRP A 41 13.94 8.65 -7.55
CA TRP A 41 15.12 7.81 -7.78
C TRP A 41 14.77 6.31 -7.73
N GLY A 42 15.63 5.47 -8.31
CA GLY A 42 15.44 4.01 -8.37
C GLY A 42 14.57 3.55 -9.55
N PRO A 43 14.30 2.24 -9.66
CA PRO A 43 13.38 1.67 -10.66
C PRO A 43 11.93 2.12 -10.45
N ASP A 44 11.56 2.49 -9.23
CA ASP A 44 10.23 3.02 -8.85
C ASP A 44 10.14 4.54 -8.96
N LYS A 45 11.03 5.18 -9.73
CA LYS A 45 10.97 6.63 -9.97
C LYS A 45 9.62 7.01 -10.56
N GLY A 46 8.90 7.91 -9.89
CA GLY A 46 7.55 8.35 -10.22
C GLY A 46 6.44 7.56 -9.53
N LEU A 47 6.79 6.51 -8.76
CA LEU A 47 5.82 5.79 -7.96
C LEU A 47 5.62 6.45 -6.58
N PRO A 48 4.39 6.40 -6.05
CA PRO A 48 4.11 6.83 -4.69
C PRO A 48 4.67 5.83 -3.69
N ALA A 49 5.37 6.34 -2.69
CA ALA A 49 5.88 5.63 -1.53
C ALA A 49 5.22 6.22 -0.28
N ILE A 50 4.49 5.40 0.46
CA ILE A 50 3.92 5.85 1.74
C ILE A 50 4.89 5.58 2.88
N ILE A 51 5.02 6.58 3.76
CA ILE A 51 5.69 6.48 5.04
C ILE A 51 4.62 6.52 6.12
N LEU A 52 4.55 5.48 6.96
CA LEU A 52 3.59 5.44 8.07
C LEU A 52 4.07 6.30 9.22
N ASN A 53 3.21 7.20 9.67
CA ASN A 53 3.49 8.00 10.84
C ASN A 53 2.16 8.44 11.47
N GLU A 54 1.95 8.06 12.73
CA GLU A 54 0.72 8.36 13.47
C GLU A 54 0.48 9.87 13.67
N LYS A 55 1.51 10.71 13.48
CA LYS A 55 1.42 12.17 13.57
C LYS A 55 1.17 12.85 12.22
N ASP A 56 1.27 12.12 11.12
CA ASP A 56 1.06 12.64 9.78
C ASP A 56 -0.43 12.66 9.40
N ALA A 57 -0.69 13.26 8.23
CA ALA A 57 -2.01 13.38 7.66
C ALA A 57 -2.63 12.02 7.32
N LEU A 58 -3.93 12.06 7.00
CA LEU A 58 -4.63 10.90 6.47
C LEU A 58 -4.39 10.82 4.96
N VAL A 59 -3.83 9.69 4.54
CA VAL A 59 -3.67 9.32 3.14
C VAL A 59 -4.89 8.55 2.71
N GLU A 60 -5.63 9.11 1.76
CA GLU A 60 -6.75 8.45 1.12
C GLU A 60 -6.27 7.37 0.15
N GLY A 61 -6.94 6.23 0.17
CA GLY A 61 -6.67 5.12 -0.73
C GLY A 61 -7.82 4.14 -0.78
N TYR A 62 -7.52 2.91 -1.19
CA TYR A 62 -8.49 1.84 -1.30
C TYR A 62 -8.06 0.64 -0.48
N LEU A 63 -8.99 0.12 0.30
CA LEU A 63 -8.84 -1.11 1.03
C LEU A 63 -9.41 -2.26 0.19
N PHE A 64 -8.54 -3.16 -0.21
CA PHE A 64 -8.92 -4.37 -0.91
C PHE A 64 -9.02 -5.55 0.06
N SER A 65 -10.21 -6.13 0.18
CA SER A 65 -10.51 -7.21 1.13
C SER A 65 -10.85 -8.50 0.38
N THR A 66 -10.06 -9.56 0.60
CA THR A 66 -10.30 -10.88 0.00
C THR A 66 -9.59 -12.01 0.77
N GLU A 67 -10.11 -13.22 0.68
CA GLU A 67 -9.52 -14.40 1.31
C GLU A 67 -8.33 -14.95 0.54
N LYS A 68 -8.36 -14.83 -0.79
CA LYS A 68 -7.31 -15.32 -1.68
C LYS A 68 -6.03 -14.48 -1.66
N LEU A 69 -6.05 -13.33 -1.00
CA LEU A 69 -4.85 -12.49 -0.87
C LEU A 69 -3.74 -13.21 -0.11
N ALA A 70 -4.11 -14.12 0.80
CA ALA A 70 -3.18 -14.94 1.57
C ALA A 70 -2.24 -15.76 0.66
N GLU A 71 -2.77 -16.28 -0.44
CA GLU A 71 -2.03 -17.11 -1.40
C GLU A 71 -1.23 -16.26 -2.40
N ASN A 72 -1.66 -15.02 -2.63
CA ASN A 72 -1.02 -14.09 -3.57
C ASN A 72 0.02 -13.16 -2.91
N TRP A 73 0.19 -13.27 -1.58
CA TRP A 73 1.15 -12.45 -0.85
C TRP A 73 2.58 -12.55 -1.37
N GLN A 74 3.00 -13.76 -1.76
CA GLN A 74 4.36 -13.98 -2.24
C GLN A 74 4.61 -13.32 -3.59
N MET A 75 3.60 -13.32 -4.47
CA MET A 75 3.67 -12.67 -5.79
C MET A 75 3.77 -11.15 -5.66
N LEU A 76 3.02 -10.55 -4.72
CA LEU A 76 3.09 -9.12 -4.44
C LEU A 76 4.46 -8.73 -3.84
N ASP A 77 4.97 -9.54 -2.90
CA ASP A 77 6.28 -9.33 -2.28
C ASP A 77 7.43 -9.43 -3.29
N ASP A 78 7.34 -10.39 -4.23
CA ASP A 78 8.32 -10.54 -5.33
C ASP A 78 8.24 -9.37 -6.33
N PHE A 79 7.02 -8.89 -6.62
CA PHE A 79 6.78 -7.77 -7.52
C PHE A 79 7.31 -6.44 -6.97
N GLU A 80 6.99 -6.11 -5.72
CA GLU A 80 7.46 -4.89 -5.06
C GLU A 80 8.93 -5.00 -4.63
N GLY A 81 9.41 -6.23 -4.42
CA GLY A 81 10.78 -6.55 -4.08
C GLY A 81 11.24 -5.97 -2.74
N VAL A 82 12.55 -5.81 -2.58
CA VAL A 82 13.17 -5.33 -1.33
C VAL A 82 12.88 -3.85 -1.02
N GLN A 83 12.32 -3.11 -1.99
CA GLN A 83 12.11 -1.67 -1.93
C GLN A 83 10.88 -1.30 -1.11
N TYR A 84 9.89 -2.19 -1.05
CA TYR A 84 8.71 -2.01 -0.22
C TYR A 84 8.61 -3.14 0.80
N THR A 85 8.32 -2.78 2.04
CA THR A 85 8.07 -3.72 3.11
C THR A 85 6.58 -3.78 3.38
N ARG A 86 6.03 -4.99 3.44
CA ARG A 86 4.65 -5.17 3.87
C ARG A 86 4.53 -5.03 5.38
N VAL A 87 3.72 -4.08 5.84
CA VAL A 87 3.47 -3.83 7.27
C VAL A 87 1.98 -3.76 7.57
N GLN A 88 1.59 -4.03 8.81
CA GLN A 88 0.21 -3.83 9.26
C GLN A 88 -0.01 -2.40 9.72
N VAL A 89 -1.07 -1.78 9.22
CA VAL A 89 -1.48 -0.42 9.54
C VAL A 89 -2.96 -0.37 9.95
N LYS A 90 -3.29 0.60 10.80
CA LYS A 90 -4.66 0.96 11.13
C LYS A 90 -5.24 1.79 9.99
N THR A 91 -6.24 1.24 9.33
CA THR A 91 -6.96 1.87 8.23
C THR A 91 -8.32 2.33 8.72
N ILE A 92 -8.63 3.59 8.50
CA ILE A 92 -9.90 4.23 8.83
C ILE A 92 -10.80 4.11 7.61
N LEU A 93 -11.89 3.36 7.72
CA LEU A 93 -12.91 3.27 6.68
C LEU A 93 -13.66 4.60 6.54
N ASP A 94 -14.35 4.79 5.42
CA ASP A 94 -15.25 5.93 5.18
C ASP A 94 -16.30 6.10 6.30
N THR A 95 -16.70 5.00 6.93
CA THR A 95 -17.62 4.98 8.08
C THR A 95 -17.01 5.53 9.38
N GLY A 96 -15.70 5.75 9.42
CA GLY A 96 -14.93 6.12 10.62
C GLY A 96 -14.45 4.92 11.45
N GLU A 97 -14.75 3.69 11.02
CA GLU A 97 -14.29 2.48 11.70
C GLU A 97 -12.81 2.21 11.42
N ILE A 98 -12.04 1.84 12.45
CA ILE A 98 -10.62 1.52 12.32
C ILE A 98 -10.44 0.02 12.20
N VAL A 99 -9.95 -0.43 11.05
CA VAL A 99 -9.67 -1.84 10.74
C VAL A 99 -8.17 -2.05 10.52
N GLN A 100 -7.68 -3.24 10.86
CA GLN A 100 -6.31 -3.63 10.50
C GLN A 100 -6.26 -4.07 9.04
N ALA A 101 -5.29 -3.51 8.32
CA ALA A 101 -4.95 -3.87 6.96
C ALA A 101 -3.44 -3.96 6.79
N TRP A 102 -3.02 -4.66 5.78
CA TRP A 102 -1.64 -4.67 5.31
C TRP A 102 -1.45 -3.54 4.31
N THR A 103 -0.29 -2.93 4.27
CA THR A 103 0.08 -1.95 3.24
C THR A 103 1.55 -2.16 2.88
N TYR A 104 1.91 -1.80 1.67
CA TYR A 104 3.31 -1.76 1.23
C TYR A 104 3.85 -0.36 1.48
N VAL A 105 4.78 -0.25 2.41
CA VAL A 105 5.47 1.01 2.71
C VAL A 105 6.87 0.95 2.15
N MET A 106 7.40 2.10 1.77
CA MET A 106 8.80 2.10 1.35
C MET A 106 9.68 1.67 2.51
N ASN A 107 10.64 0.80 2.21
CA ASN A 107 11.62 0.40 3.18
C ASN A 107 12.54 1.59 3.49
N GLU A 108 12.35 2.20 4.67
CA GLU A 108 13.17 3.32 5.15
C GLU A 108 14.67 2.97 5.20
N GLN A 109 15.05 1.70 5.31
CA GLN A 109 16.47 1.29 5.27
C GLN A 109 17.08 1.44 3.87
N ILE A 110 16.26 1.40 2.82
CA ILE A 110 16.66 1.67 1.44
C ILE A 110 16.56 3.17 1.13
N TRP A 111 15.62 3.86 1.79
CA TRP A 111 15.52 5.31 1.73
C TRP A 111 16.67 5.99 2.49
N VAL A 112 17.73 6.33 1.77
CA VAL A 112 18.73 7.29 2.26
C VAL A 112 18.25 8.70 1.92
N PRO A 113 17.70 9.49 2.89
CA PRO A 113 17.60 10.92 2.65
C PRO A 113 19.03 11.39 2.47
N HIS A 114 19.33 11.94 1.29
CA HIS A 114 20.62 12.58 1.03
C HIS A 114 20.78 13.70 2.05
N SER A 115 21.38 13.38 3.19
CA SER A 115 21.77 14.35 4.19
C SER A 115 23.02 14.99 3.64
N ARG A 116 22.87 16.20 3.07
CA ARG A 116 23.98 17.10 2.88
C ARG A 116 23.57 18.51 3.27
#